data_AF-A0A2A5D5U8-F1
#
_entry.id   AF-A0A2A5D5U8-F1
#
_cell.length_a   1.000
_cell.length_b   1.000
_cell.length_c   1.000
_cell.angle_alpha   90.00
_cell.angle_beta   90.00
_cell.angle_gamma   90.00
#
_symmetry.space_group_name_H-M   'P 1'
#
loop_
_entity.id
_entity.type
_entity.pdbx_description
1 polymer ?
#
loop_
_entity_poly.entity_id
_entity_poly.type
_entity_poly.pdbx_seq_one_letter_code
_entity_poly.pdbx_strand_id
1 'polypeptide(L)'
;MFKLLNVVIFSLLLSGCSVVDMLIYKVSKQQGNITEQKHVDKLEIGMTKEQVKFLIGTPMSVHSFDHDRWDYIYTFQAANLEPTRNNLTVYFENNKLTKIEGEALVKKGKLTKESS
;
A
#
# COMPACT_ATOMS: atom_id res chain seq x y z
N MET A 1 -15.08 43.63 -34.99
CA MET A 1 -14.52 42.30 -35.33
C MET A 1 -13.33 41.89 -34.45
N PHE A 2 -12.25 42.69 -34.32
CA PHE A 2 -11.07 42.32 -33.49
C PHE A 2 -11.34 41.99 -32.02
N LYS A 3 -12.34 42.62 -31.37
CA LYS A 3 -12.70 42.34 -29.96
C LYS A 3 -13.26 40.93 -29.75
N LEU A 4 -14.01 40.39 -30.72
CA LEU A 4 -14.54 39.03 -30.66
C LEU A 4 -13.44 37.98 -30.88
N LEU A 5 -12.45 38.30 -31.74
CA LEU A 5 -11.30 37.42 -32.00
C LEU A 5 -10.45 37.19 -30.74
N ASN A 6 -10.21 38.24 -29.95
CA ASN A 6 -9.43 38.16 -28.71
C ASN A 6 -10.14 37.32 -27.63
N VAL A 7 -11.47 37.39 -27.55
CA VAL A 7 -12.25 36.60 -26.57
C VAL A 7 -12.22 35.11 -26.92
N VAL A 8 -12.31 34.77 -28.21
CA VAL A 8 -12.22 33.38 -28.68
C VAL A 8 -10.82 32.80 -28.40
N ILE A 9 -9.76 33.53 -28.73
CA ILE A 9 -8.38 33.08 -28.46
C ILE A 9 -8.14 32.86 -26.97
N PHE A 10 -8.64 33.74 -26.11
CA PHE A 10 -8.51 33.59 -24.66
C PHE A 10 -9.26 32.35 -24.15
N SER A 11 -10.46 32.07 -24.66
CA SER A 11 -11.23 30.89 -24.27
C SER A 11 -10.56 29.55 -24.65
N LEU A 12 -9.86 29.48 -25.80
CA LEU A 12 -9.12 28.28 -26.21
C LEU A 12 -7.89 28.01 -25.32
N LEU A 13 -7.25 29.06 -24.80
CA LEU A 13 -6.08 28.91 -23.92
C LEU A 13 -6.45 28.33 -22.55
N LEU A 14 -7.69 28.53 -22.07
CA LEU A 14 -8.18 27.95 -20.81
C LEU A 14 -8.58 26.47 -20.92
N SER A 15 -8.88 25.95 -22.11
CA SER A 15 -9.24 24.52 -22.30
C SER A 15 -8.04 23.55 -22.26
N GLY A 16 -6.80 24.04 -22.12
CA GLY A 16 -5.59 23.22 -22.14
C GLY A 16 -5.35 22.34 -20.90
N CYS A 17 -6.01 22.60 -19.76
CA CYS A 17 -5.69 21.92 -18.51
C CYS A 17 -6.18 20.46 -18.41
N SER A 18 -7.28 20.09 -19.09
CA SER A 18 -7.86 18.74 -18.95
C SER A 18 -7.13 17.63 -19.72
N VAL A 19 -6.36 17.99 -20.75
CA VAL A 19 -5.59 17.02 -21.56
C VAL A 19 -4.29 16.59 -20.86
N VAL A 20 -3.83 17.37 -19.89
CA VAL A 20 -2.56 17.15 -19.20
C VAL A 20 -2.64 15.94 -18.26
N ASP A 21 -3.78 15.73 -17.59
CA ASP A 21 -4.00 14.59 -16.67
C ASP A 21 -3.92 13.23 -17.38
N MET A 22 -4.25 13.15 -18.67
CA MET A 22 -4.19 11.92 -19.47
C MET A 22 -2.77 11.59 -19.94
N LEU A 23 -1.91 12.60 -20.11
CA LEU A 23 -0.55 12.44 -20.63
C LEU A 23 0.49 12.17 -19.54
N ILE A 24 0.11 12.33 -18.26
CA ILE A 24 1.00 12.07 -17.14
C ILE A 24 1.07 10.57 -16.88
N TYR A 25 2.24 9.99 -17.10
CA TYR A 25 2.54 8.61 -16.74
C TYR A 25 2.50 8.46 -15.21
N LYS A 26 1.56 7.65 -14.71
CA LYS A 26 1.49 7.29 -13.29
C LYS A 26 2.48 6.17 -13.00
N VAL A 27 3.48 6.45 -12.17
CA VAL A 27 4.45 5.44 -11.73
C VAL A 27 3.80 4.50 -10.73
N SER A 28 4.07 3.20 -10.84
CA SER A 28 3.63 2.21 -9.86
C SER A 28 4.23 2.50 -8.49
N LYS A 29 3.41 2.49 -7.44
CA LYS A 29 3.83 2.80 -6.07
C LYS A 29 3.59 1.59 -5.17
N GLN A 30 4.61 1.23 -4.40
CA GLN A 30 4.52 0.26 -3.31
C GLN A 30 4.59 1.02 -1.97
N GLN A 31 3.70 0.73 -1.03
CA GLN A 31 3.66 1.43 0.26
C GLN A 31 3.32 0.49 1.42
N GLY A 32 4.08 0.59 2.52
CA GLY A 32 3.84 -0.16 3.76
C GLY A 32 4.84 -1.28 4.02
N ASN A 33 4.46 -2.23 4.87
CA ASN A 33 5.34 -3.33 5.29
C ASN A 33 5.33 -4.44 4.25
N ILE A 34 6.48 -4.72 3.65
CA ILE A 34 6.64 -5.86 2.74
C ILE A 34 6.89 -7.10 3.60
N THR A 35 5.84 -7.89 3.82
CA THR A 35 5.95 -9.18 4.51
C THR A 35 5.71 -10.30 3.50
N GLU A 36 6.74 -11.13 3.27
CA GLU A 36 6.59 -12.30 2.41
C GLU A 36 5.75 -13.38 3.10
N GLN A 37 4.90 -14.08 2.33
CA GLN A 37 4.09 -15.19 2.83
C GLN A 37 4.93 -16.22 3.62
N LYS A 38 6.13 -16.57 3.13
CA LYS A 38 7.04 -17.54 3.78
C LYS A 38 7.43 -17.19 5.22
N HIS A 39 7.34 -15.91 5.60
CA HIS A 39 7.65 -15.44 6.94
C HIS A 39 6.41 -15.44 7.83
N VAL A 40 5.24 -15.10 7.27
CA VAL A 40 3.95 -15.20 7.95
C VAL A 40 3.64 -16.66 8.30
N ASP A 41 3.95 -17.59 7.40
CA ASP A 41 3.74 -19.03 7.61
C ASP A 41 4.59 -19.61 8.76
N LYS A 42 5.62 -18.88 9.19
CA LYS A 42 6.49 -19.28 10.31
C LYS A 42 6.05 -18.67 11.64
N LEU A 43 5.01 -17.84 11.65
CA LEU A 43 4.49 -17.30 12.89
C LEU A 43 3.75 -18.40 13.64
N GLU A 44 4.08 -18.56 14.91
CA GLU A 44 3.44 -19.53 15.79
C GLU A 44 2.88 -18.83 17.03
N ILE A 45 1.71 -19.30 17.47
CA ILE A 45 1.11 -18.86 18.72
C ILE A 45 2.09 -19.12 19.88
N GLY A 46 2.27 -18.13 20.74
CA GLY A 46 3.22 -18.16 21.85
C GLY A 46 4.55 -17.45 21.59
N MET A 47 4.86 -17.06 20.35
CA MET A 47 6.06 -16.28 20.02
C MET A 47 6.07 -14.92 20.71
N THR A 48 7.24 -14.44 21.13
CA THR A 48 7.38 -13.10 21.72
C THR A 48 7.28 -12.00 20.67
N LYS A 49 6.97 -10.77 21.10
CA LYS A 49 6.97 -9.58 20.23
C LYS A 49 8.28 -9.43 19.45
N GLU A 50 9.41 -9.76 20.06
CA GLU A 50 10.74 -9.70 19.43
C GLU A 50 10.93 -10.78 18.37
N GLN A 51 10.48 -12.01 18.63
CA GLN A 51 10.51 -13.10 17.66
C GLN A 51 9.63 -12.79 16.44
N VAL A 52 8.43 -12.26 16.67
CA VAL A 52 7.54 -11.81 15.59
C VAL A 52 8.21 -10.69 14.79
N LYS A 53 8.78 -9.68 15.46
CA LYS A 53 9.51 -8.59 14.81
C LYS A 53 10.70 -9.10 13.98
N PHE A 54 11.41 -10.12 14.46
CA PHE A 54 12.52 -10.72 13.72
C PHE A 54 12.06 -11.43 12.43
N LEU A 55 10.89 -12.09 12.46
CA LEU A 55 10.36 -12.82 11.32
C LEU A 55 9.75 -11.92 10.25
N ILE A 56 8.89 -10.97 10.66
CA ILE A 56 8.06 -10.18 9.73
C ILE A 56 8.34 -8.68 9.76
N GLY A 57 9.34 -8.25 10.54
CA GLY A 57 9.76 -6.86 10.65
C GLY A 57 8.98 -6.06 11.69
N THR A 58 9.37 -4.79 11.85
CA THR A 58 8.68 -3.85 12.75
C THR A 58 7.42 -3.33 12.06
N PRO A 59 6.24 -3.38 12.70
CA PRO A 59 5.03 -2.77 12.15
C PRO A 59 5.24 -1.25 11.97
N MET A 60 4.84 -0.72 10.81
CA MET A 60 4.95 0.73 10.55
C MET A 60 3.99 1.55 11.42
N SER A 61 2.96 0.93 11.99
CA SER A 61 2.06 1.55 12.95
C SER A 61 1.82 0.62 14.14
N VAL A 62 2.32 1.02 15.30
CA VAL A 62 1.84 0.56 16.59
C VAL A 62 0.87 1.63 17.06
N HIS A 63 -0.40 1.29 17.27
CA HIS A 63 -1.32 2.27 17.84
C HIS A 63 -0.79 2.69 19.21
N SER A 64 -0.69 4.00 19.46
CA SER A 64 -0.09 4.55 20.69
C SER A 64 -0.80 4.11 21.97
N PHE A 65 -2.00 3.54 21.86
CA PHE A 65 -2.83 3.07 22.98
C PHE A 65 -2.98 1.55 23.01
N ASP A 66 -2.54 0.83 21.98
CA ASP A 66 -2.77 -0.61 21.82
C ASP A 66 -1.44 -1.31 21.53
N HIS A 67 -0.64 -1.51 22.58
CA HIS A 67 0.67 -2.14 22.48
C HIS A 67 0.60 -3.63 22.11
N ASP A 68 -0.58 -4.20 22.24
CA ASP A 68 -0.87 -5.62 22.08
C ASP A 68 -1.50 -5.95 20.72
N ARG A 69 -1.66 -4.95 19.85
CA ARG A 69 -2.12 -5.17 18.48
C ARG A 69 -1.17 -4.50 17.48
N TRP A 70 -0.60 -5.31 16.58
CA TRP A 70 0.25 -4.79 15.51
C TRP A 70 -0.40 -5.02 14.16
N ASP A 71 -0.53 -3.95 13.38
CA ASP A 71 -1.08 -3.99 12.03
C ASP A 71 0.04 -3.83 10.99
N TYR A 72 0.12 -4.81 10.08
CA TYR A 72 1.01 -4.82 8.94
C TYR A 72 0.17 -4.57 7.69
N ILE A 73 0.30 -3.39 7.10
CA ILE A 73 -0.47 -2.97 5.92
C ILE A 73 0.48 -2.87 4.73
N TYR A 74 0.10 -3.47 3.61
CA TYR A 74 0.78 -3.33 2.33
C TYR A 74 -0.20 -2.85 1.27
N THR A 75 0.21 -1.86 0.51
CA THR A 75 -0.55 -1.34 -0.63
C THR A 75 0.32 -1.39 -1.87
N PHE A 76 -0.22 -1.97 -2.93
CA PHE A 76 0.37 -1.99 -4.26
C PHE A 76 -0.55 -1.24 -5.22
N GLN A 77 -0.06 -0.16 -5.81
CA GLN A 77 -0.79 0.58 -6.83
C GLN A 77 0.00 0.50 -8.14
N ALA A 78 -0.51 -0.29 -9.10
CA ALA A 78 0.01 -0.30 -10.46
C ALA A 78 -0.43 0.96 -11.22
N ALA A 79 0.30 1.29 -12.29
CA ALA A 79 -0.01 2.42 -13.14
C ALA A 79 -1.43 2.28 -13.71
N ASN A 80 -2.28 3.28 -13.48
CA ASN A 80 -3.66 3.33 -14.00
C ASN A 80 -4.58 2.18 -13.54
N LEU A 81 -4.23 1.46 -12.47
CA LEU A 81 -5.08 0.42 -11.87
C LEU A 81 -5.49 0.78 -10.45
N GLU A 82 -6.57 0.16 -10.00
CA GLU A 82 -7.03 0.27 -8.62
C GLU A 82 -5.98 -0.31 -7.64
N PRO A 83 -5.73 0.36 -6.51
CA PRO A 83 -4.75 -0.10 -5.54
C PRO A 83 -5.22 -1.40 -4.88
N THR A 84 -4.33 -2.39 -4.84
CA THR A 84 -4.52 -3.59 -4.03
C THR A 84 -3.99 -3.34 -2.62
N ARG A 85 -4.82 -3.60 -1.60
CA ARG A 85 -4.44 -3.46 -0.19
C ARG A 85 -4.56 -4.80 0.51
N ASN A 86 -3.50 -5.20 1.19
CA ASN A 86 -3.47 -6.37 2.07
C ASN A 86 -3.20 -5.90 3.50
N ASN A 87 -3.81 -6.57 4.47
CA ASN A 87 -3.63 -6.32 5.89
C ASN A 87 -3.42 -7.64 6.64
N LEU A 88 -2.44 -7.64 7.53
CA LEU A 88 -2.19 -8.70 8.50
C LEU A 88 -2.16 -8.05 9.88
N THR A 89 -3.00 -8.53 10.78
CA THR A 89 -3.08 -8.05 12.16
C THR A 89 -2.67 -9.18 13.09
N VAL A 90 -1.75 -8.88 14.00
CA VAL A 90 -1.29 -9.83 15.03
C VAL A 90 -1.60 -9.27 16.41
N TYR A 91 -2.07 -10.13 17.29
CA TYR A 91 -2.48 -9.80 18.65
C TYR A 91 -1.56 -10.48 19.66
N PHE A 92 -1.26 -9.76 20.72
CA PHE A 92 -0.40 -10.22 21.80
C PHE A 92 -1.15 -10.19 23.12
N GLU A 93 -0.77 -11.07 24.02
CA GLU A 93 -1.18 -11.04 25.42
C GLU A 93 0.02 -11.50 26.25
N ASN A 94 0.34 -10.79 27.33
CA ASN A 94 1.50 -11.12 28.17
C ASN A 94 2.80 -11.29 27.36
N ASN A 95 3.03 -10.41 26.37
CA ASN A 95 4.17 -10.45 25.45
C ASN A 95 4.25 -11.69 24.54
N LYS A 96 3.15 -12.43 24.35
CA LYS A 96 3.08 -13.60 23.47
C LYS A 96 2.01 -13.45 22.40
N LEU A 97 2.30 -13.90 21.19
CA LEU A 97 1.38 -13.93 20.06
C LEU A 97 0.19 -14.86 20.38
N THR A 98 -1.03 -14.35 20.32
CA THR A 98 -2.26 -15.10 20.64
C THR A 98 -3.18 -15.28 19.44
N LYS A 99 -3.13 -14.35 18.48
CA LYS A 99 -4.01 -14.38 17.30
C LYS A 99 -3.35 -13.73 16.10
N ILE A 100 -3.64 -14.26 14.93
CA ILE A 100 -3.23 -13.75 13.62
C ILE A 100 -4.50 -13.63 12.77
N GLU A 101 -4.73 -12.48 12.16
CA GLU A 101 -5.87 -12.20 11.29
C GLU A 101 -5.40 -11.57 9.96
N GLY A 102 -6.13 -11.84 8.87
CA GLY A 102 -5.87 -11.27 7.55
C GLY A 102 -5.06 -12.16 6.62
N GLU A 103 -4.62 -11.60 5.49
CA GLU A 103 -3.86 -12.31 4.46
C GLU A 103 -2.44 -11.78 4.35
N ALA A 104 -1.47 -12.65 4.03
CA ALA A 104 -0.11 -12.18 3.86
C ALA A 104 0.03 -11.24 2.66
N LEU A 105 0.95 -10.31 2.82
CA LEU A 105 0.96 -9.07 2.07
C LEU A 105 1.48 -9.22 0.64
N VAL A 106 2.22 -10.31 0.34
CA VAL A 106 2.76 -10.57 -0.99
C VAL A 106 2.62 -12.05 -1.36
N LYS A 107 1.74 -12.37 -2.32
CA LYS A 107 1.74 -13.65 -3.04
C LYS A 107 2.77 -13.54 -4.18
N LYS A 108 3.82 -14.36 -4.14
CA LYS A 108 4.99 -14.35 -5.06
C LYS A 108 4.66 -14.53 -6.56
N GLY A 109 3.38 -14.65 -6.94
CA GLY A 109 2.91 -14.83 -8.33
C GLY A 109 2.35 -13.59 -9.04
N LYS A 110 2.15 -12.45 -8.36
CA LYS A 110 1.53 -11.24 -8.97
C LYS A 110 2.50 -10.10 -9.32
N LEU A 111 3.76 -10.14 -8.87
CA LEU A 111 4.73 -9.06 -9.13
C LEU A 111 5.63 -9.27 -10.36
N THR A 112 5.52 -10.42 -11.04
CA THR A 112 6.39 -10.78 -12.19
C THR A 112 5.65 -10.89 -13.53
N LYS A 113 4.35 -10.58 -13.58
CA LYS A 113 3.54 -10.69 -14.81
C LYS A 113 3.06 -9.36 -15.42
N GLU A 114 3.58 -8.24 -14.94
CA GLU A 114 3.22 -6.91 -15.46
C GLU A 114 4.46 -6.06 -15.79
N SER A 115 5.48 -6.73 -16.30
CA SER A 115 6.70 -6.11 -16.86
C SER A 115 7.23 -6.92 -18.05
N SER A 116 6.36 -7.36 -18.95
CA SER A 116 6.71 -7.82 -20.31
C SER A 116 5.64 -7.37 -21.29
#